data_AF-A0A0P9LA50-F1
#
_entry.id   AF-A0A0P9LA50-F1
#
_cell.length_a   1.000
_cell.length_b   1.000
_cell.length_c   1.000
_cell.angle_alpha   90.00
_cell.angle_beta   90.00
_cell.angle_gamma   90.00
#
_symmetry.space_group_name_H-M   'P 1'
#
loop_
_entity.id
_entity.type
_entity.pdbx_description
1 polymer ?
#
loop_
_entity_poly.entity_id
_entity_poly.type
_entity_poly.pdbx_seq_one_letter_code
_entity_poly.pdbx_strand_id
1 'polypeptide(L)'
;MTNKPNDVRVSRELLERMRQRLIDVNQIADFGPELFEILNRRALPADQQGEPFQPRVQPWMEACFGAEISSDRQERNHRFLEEALELVQAGGATADEAHQLVDYVYGRSIGEPAQEVGGVMVTLAALCLANELDMHSAAETELARIWTKVDQIRAKQAAKPAMSPLPGVYPDRHAQPATAKVVMPERLDLPARDEFESADQHAAAVGEAKNWNACLDEVAKLNTPH
;
A
#
# COMPACT_ATOMS: atom_id res chain seq x y z
N MET A 1 -22.83 -25.20 -6.94
CA MET A 1 -23.18 -23.77 -6.81
C MET A 1 -23.17 -23.42 -5.34
N THR A 2 -22.08 -22.85 -4.85
CA THR A 2 -21.93 -22.44 -3.44
C THR A 2 -22.57 -21.07 -3.26
N ASN A 3 -23.60 -20.98 -2.41
CA ASN A 3 -24.21 -19.72 -2.01
C ASN A 3 -23.14 -18.81 -1.39
N LYS A 4 -22.95 -17.62 -1.95
CA LYS A 4 -22.16 -16.54 -1.33
C LYS A 4 -22.81 -16.14 0.00
N PRO A 5 -22.05 -15.78 1.04
CA PRO A 5 -22.62 -15.25 2.27
C PRO A 5 -23.39 -13.96 1.93
N ASN A 6 -24.67 -13.93 2.29
CA ASN A 6 -25.49 -12.72 2.22
C ASN A 6 -24.87 -11.68 3.15
N ASP A 7 -24.33 -10.62 2.58
CA ASP A 7 -23.80 -9.47 3.30
C ASP A 7 -24.98 -8.63 3.83
N VAL A 8 -25.61 -9.11 4.89
CA VAL A 8 -26.72 -8.41 5.56
C VAL A 8 -26.12 -7.35 6.46
N ARG A 9 -26.14 -6.09 6.02
CA ARG A 9 -25.79 -4.95 6.87
C ARG A 9 -26.87 -4.74 7.94
N VAL A 10 -26.58 -5.15 9.17
CA VAL A 10 -27.43 -4.90 10.34
C VAL A 10 -27.05 -3.55 10.95
N SER A 11 -28.02 -2.69 11.25
CA SER A 11 -27.74 -1.37 11.83
C SER A 11 -27.18 -1.47 13.26
N ARG A 12 -26.32 -0.52 13.64
CA ARG A 12 -25.70 -0.43 14.97
C ARG A 12 -26.73 -0.45 16.11
N GLU A 13 -27.85 0.24 15.93
CA GLU A 13 -28.94 0.27 16.89
C GLU A 13 -29.65 -1.08 17.07
N LEU A 14 -29.78 -1.86 16.00
CA LEU A 14 -30.38 -3.20 16.07
C LEU A 14 -29.46 -4.18 16.82
N LEU A 15 -28.15 -4.07 16.63
CA LEU A 15 -27.16 -4.88 17.34
C LEU A 15 -27.05 -4.50 18.83
N GLU A 16 -27.12 -3.22 19.17
CA GLU A 16 -27.13 -2.79 20.58
C GLU A 16 -28.40 -3.25 21.29
N ARG A 17 -29.56 -3.20 20.61
CA ARG A 17 -30.82 -3.75 21.11
C ARG A 17 -30.75 -5.27 21.29
N MET A 18 -30.10 -5.99 20.38
CA MET A 18 -29.89 -7.44 20.51
C MET A 18 -28.96 -7.76 21.68
N ARG A 19 -27.86 -7.02 21.84
CA ARG A 19 -26.94 -7.16 22.98
C ARG A 19 -27.62 -6.91 24.31
N GLN A 20 -28.37 -5.82 24.43
CA GLN A 20 -29.12 -5.50 25.65
C GLN A 20 -30.15 -6.59 25.96
N ARG A 21 -30.88 -7.03 24.93
CA ARG A 21 -31.86 -8.11 25.08
C ARG A 21 -31.21 -9.42 25.54
N LEU A 22 -30.03 -9.77 25.03
CA LEU A 22 -29.27 -10.98 25.41
C LEU A 22 -28.70 -10.92 26.84
N ILE A 23 -28.30 -9.73 27.30
CA ILE A 23 -27.91 -9.48 28.70
C ILE A 23 -29.14 -9.67 29.60
N ASP A 24 -30.30 -9.12 29.20
CA ASP A 24 -31.52 -9.18 29.99
C ASP A 24 -32.08 -10.61 30.14
N VAL A 25 -31.83 -11.52 29.19
CA VAL A 25 -32.22 -12.96 29.30
C VAL A 25 -31.16 -13.85 29.93
N ASN A 26 -29.99 -13.33 30.33
CA ASN A 26 -28.92 -14.07 31.00
C ASN A 26 -28.42 -15.33 30.24
N GLN A 27 -28.45 -15.30 28.90
CA GLN A 27 -28.16 -16.44 28.01
C GLN A 27 -26.84 -16.32 27.23
N ILE A 28 -25.94 -15.39 27.61
CA ILE A 28 -24.68 -15.14 26.90
C ILE A 28 -23.79 -16.40 26.77
N ALA A 29 -23.92 -17.35 27.69
CA ALA A 29 -23.14 -18.59 27.68
C ALA A 29 -23.56 -19.61 26.60
N ASP A 30 -24.78 -19.50 26.03
CA ASP A 30 -25.34 -20.53 25.15
C ASP A 30 -25.07 -20.32 23.65
N PHE A 31 -24.53 -19.16 23.24
CA PHE A 31 -24.41 -18.79 21.82
C PHE A 31 -23.08 -19.18 21.14
N GLY A 32 -22.28 -20.01 21.80
CA GLY A 32 -21.09 -20.62 21.20
C GLY A 32 -19.94 -19.64 20.88
N PRO A 33 -18.76 -20.18 20.55
CA PRO A 33 -17.53 -19.41 20.40
C PRO A 33 -17.56 -18.42 19.23
N GLU A 34 -18.44 -18.61 18.24
CA GLU A 34 -18.56 -17.75 17.05
C GLU A 34 -19.19 -16.38 17.39
N LEU A 35 -20.22 -16.35 18.24
CA LEU A 35 -20.80 -15.08 18.71
C LEU A 35 -19.85 -14.39 19.69
N PHE A 36 -19.15 -15.16 20.50
CA PHE A 36 -18.10 -14.65 21.39
C PHE A 36 -16.91 -14.08 20.61
N GLU A 37 -16.52 -14.68 19.48
CA GLU A 37 -15.52 -14.14 18.54
C GLU A 37 -15.98 -12.82 17.90
N ILE A 38 -17.24 -12.72 17.47
CA ILE A 38 -17.79 -11.50 16.89
C ILE A 38 -17.81 -10.37 17.92
N LEU A 39 -18.14 -10.69 19.18
CA LEU A 39 -18.11 -9.74 20.29
C LEU A 39 -16.67 -9.37 20.70
N ASN A 40 -15.74 -10.32 20.68
CA ASN A 40 -14.33 -10.10 21.06
C ASN A 40 -13.46 -9.46 19.96
N ARG A 41 -13.79 -9.61 18.67
CA ARG A 41 -13.10 -8.85 17.60
C ARG A 41 -13.27 -7.33 17.77
N ARG A 42 -14.21 -6.88 18.61
CA ARG A 42 -14.40 -5.47 18.97
C ARG A 42 -13.86 -5.10 20.36
N ALA A 43 -13.15 -6.01 21.03
CA ALA A 43 -12.45 -5.76 22.29
C ALA A 43 -10.97 -5.37 22.10
N LEU A 44 -10.61 -4.84 20.91
CA LEU A 44 -9.32 -4.19 20.68
C LEU A 44 -9.39 -2.71 21.15
N PRO A 45 -8.27 -2.11 21.61
CA PRO A 45 -8.24 -0.73 22.13
C PRO A 45 -8.82 0.30 21.15
N ALA A 46 -9.24 1.45 21.67
CA ALA A 46 -10.01 2.47 20.96
C ALA A 46 -9.27 3.23 19.83
N ASP A 47 -8.02 2.90 19.52
CA ASP A 47 -7.22 3.45 18.43
C ASP A 47 -7.56 2.83 17.05
N GLN A 48 -8.27 1.69 17.02
CA GLN A 48 -8.59 0.94 15.79
C GLN A 48 -10.05 1.05 15.31
N GLN A 49 -10.77 2.13 15.65
CA GLN A 49 -12.13 2.39 15.15
C GLN A 49 -12.22 3.62 14.22
N GLY A 50 -11.09 4.03 13.64
CA GLY A 50 -10.98 4.99 12.53
C GLY A 50 -10.44 4.33 11.26
N GLU A 51 -10.50 5.05 10.13
CA GLU A 51 -9.86 4.63 8.89
C GLU A 51 -8.36 4.29 9.12
N PRO A 52 -7.76 3.28 8.45
CA PRO A 52 -6.33 2.97 8.61
C PRO A 52 -5.45 4.21 8.35
N PHE A 53 -4.24 4.24 8.91
CA PHE A 53 -3.36 5.42 8.83
C PHE A 53 -3.06 5.85 7.39
N GLN A 54 -2.69 4.91 6.50
CA GLN A 54 -2.28 5.23 5.14
C GLN A 54 -3.38 5.95 4.31
N PRO A 55 -4.63 5.48 4.26
CA PRO A 55 -5.71 6.24 3.62
C PRO A 55 -5.93 7.65 4.20
N ARG A 56 -5.70 7.86 5.51
CA ARG A 56 -5.82 9.20 6.13
C ARG A 56 -4.72 10.18 5.73
N VAL A 57 -3.57 9.69 5.25
CA VAL A 57 -2.50 10.53 4.71
C VAL A 57 -2.89 11.13 3.35
N GLN A 58 -3.68 10.41 2.55
CA GLN A 58 -4.03 10.84 1.19
C GLN A 58 -4.77 12.20 1.14
N PRO A 59 -5.84 12.45 1.93
CA PRO A 59 -6.49 13.77 1.93
C PRO A 59 -5.56 14.92 2.33
N TRP A 60 -4.61 14.68 3.24
CA TRP A 60 -3.62 15.69 3.61
C TRP A 60 -2.65 15.98 2.45
N MET A 61 -2.19 14.93 1.77
CA MET A 61 -1.34 15.03 0.58
C MET A 61 -2.05 15.86 -0.50
N GLU A 62 -3.30 15.52 -0.82
CA GLU A 62 -4.11 16.25 -1.79
C GLU A 62 -4.33 17.71 -1.39
N ALA A 63 -4.63 17.96 -0.11
CA ALA A 63 -4.81 19.32 0.40
C ALA A 63 -3.52 20.15 0.29
N CYS A 64 -2.35 19.59 0.60
CA CYS A 64 -1.09 20.35 0.59
C CYS A 64 -0.50 20.51 -0.81
N PHE A 65 -0.60 19.49 -1.64
CA PHE A 65 0.23 19.36 -2.84
C PHE A 65 -0.58 19.19 -4.14
N GLY A 66 -1.88 18.87 -4.07
CA GLY A 66 -2.69 18.53 -5.24
C GLY A 66 -2.29 17.19 -5.87
N ALA A 67 -3.03 16.75 -6.89
CA ALA A 67 -2.89 15.41 -7.46
C ALA A 67 -1.53 15.15 -8.13
N GLU A 68 -1.00 16.15 -8.85
CA GLU A 68 0.26 16.02 -9.60
C GLU A 68 1.45 15.77 -8.67
N ILE A 69 1.69 16.67 -7.71
CA ILE A 69 2.82 16.55 -6.78
C ILE A 69 2.61 15.37 -5.81
N SER A 70 1.37 15.05 -5.44
CA SER A 70 1.09 13.89 -4.59
C SER A 70 1.44 12.55 -5.27
N SER A 71 1.36 12.49 -6.60
CA SER A 71 1.67 11.30 -7.39
C SER A 71 3.10 11.28 -7.95
N ASP A 72 3.90 12.33 -7.71
CA ASP A 72 5.31 12.38 -8.09
C ASP A 72 6.14 11.39 -7.27
N ARG A 73 6.45 10.25 -7.87
CA ARG A 73 7.21 9.15 -7.25
C ARG A 73 8.61 9.57 -6.83
N GLN A 74 9.27 10.45 -7.59
CA GLN A 74 10.63 10.87 -7.27
C GLN A 74 10.63 11.81 -6.06
N GLU A 75 9.72 12.77 -6.02
CA GLU A 75 9.55 13.63 -4.85
C GLU A 75 9.17 12.79 -3.62
N ARG A 76 8.27 11.80 -3.75
CA ARG A 76 7.91 10.91 -2.63
C ARG A 76 9.09 10.07 -2.14
N ASN A 77 9.93 9.55 -3.05
CA ASN A 77 11.14 8.82 -2.68
C ASN A 77 12.13 9.70 -1.91
N HIS A 78 12.44 10.89 -2.42
CA HIS A 78 13.36 11.80 -1.72
C HIS A 78 12.78 12.26 -0.38
N ARG A 79 11.46 12.45 -0.31
CA ARG A 79 10.78 12.84 0.93
C ARG A 79 10.87 11.79 2.00
N PHE A 80 10.62 10.54 1.63
CA PHE A 80 10.80 9.43 2.54
C PHE A 80 12.26 9.28 2.99
N LEU A 81 13.22 9.40 2.07
CA LEU A 81 14.65 9.29 2.38
C LEU A 81 15.10 10.33 3.41
N GLU A 82 14.69 11.59 3.28
CA GLU A 82 15.06 12.63 4.23
C GLU A 82 14.48 12.38 5.63
N GLU A 83 13.20 11.99 5.75
CA GLU A 83 12.62 11.65 7.07
C GLU A 83 13.29 10.43 7.70
N ALA A 84 13.66 9.43 6.90
CA ALA A 84 14.42 8.27 7.37
C ALA A 84 15.81 8.67 7.89
N LEU A 85 16.49 9.58 7.20
CA LEU A 85 17.79 10.14 7.61
C LEU A 85 17.66 10.97 8.90
N GLU A 86 16.63 11.81 9.00
CA GLU A 86 16.35 12.60 10.21
C GLU A 86 16.07 11.68 11.41
N LEU A 87 15.32 10.59 11.24
CA LEU A 87 15.03 9.63 12.30
C LEU A 87 16.30 8.92 12.80
N VAL A 88 17.15 8.41 11.90
CA VAL A 88 18.38 7.72 12.33
C VAL A 88 19.41 8.69 12.90
N GLN A 89 19.47 9.93 12.41
CA GLN A 89 20.27 11.00 13.00
C GLN A 89 19.81 11.29 14.43
N ALA A 90 18.51 11.40 14.67
CA ALA A 90 17.94 11.58 16.01
C ALA A 90 18.25 10.40 16.94
N GLY A 91 18.38 9.19 16.38
CA GLY A 91 18.85 7.98 17.07
C GLY A 91 20.36 7.89 17.28
N GLY A 92 21.13 8.89 16.84
CA GLY A 92 22.59 8.97 17.04
C GLY A 92 23.45 8.43 15.91
N ALA A 93 22.87 8.03 14.78
CA ALA A 93 23.65 7.62 13.60
C ALA A 93 24.41 8.82 13.00
N THR A 94 25.65 8.58 12.61
CA THR A 94 26.50 9.57 11.95
C THR A 94 26.25 9.59 10.44
N ALA A 95 26.61 10.71 9.80
CA ALA A 95 26.55 10.81 8.33
C ALA A 95 27.46 9.78 7.64
N ASP A 96 28.61 9.46 8.23
CA ASP A 96 29.53 8.45 7.69
C ASP A 96 28.93 7.04 7.74
N GLU A 97 28.24 6.67 8.82
CA GLU A 97 27.51 5.41 8.91
C GLU A 97 26.37 5.34 7.88
N ALA A 98 25.64 6.45 7.68
CA ALA A 98 24.60 6.53 6.66
C ALA A 98 25.17 6.34 5.24
N HIS A 99 26.30 6.98 4.91
CA HIS A 99 26.95 6.82 3.61
C HIS A 99 27.46 5.39 3.37
N GLN A 100 28.00 4.72 4.40
CA GLN A 100 28.40 3.32 4.29
C GLN A 100 27.22 2.41 3.94
N LEU A 101 26.04 2.67 4.51
CA LEU A 101 24.82 1.94 4.18
C LEU A 101 24.31 2.25 2.76
N VAL A 102 24.47 3.49 2.28
CA VAL A 102 24.20 3.85 0.89
C VAL A 102 25.06 3.00 -0.04
N ASP A 103 26.38 2.99 0.14
CA ASP A 103 27.28 2.21 -0.72
C ASP A 103 26.95 0.71 -0.68
N TYR A 104 26.63 0.19 0.50
CA TYR A 104 26.26 -1.22 0.68
C TYR A 104 24.96 -1.60 -0.05
N VAL A 105 23.91 -0.77 0.04
CA VAL A 105 22.60 -1.04 -0.59
C VAL A 105 22.69 -0.85 -2.10
N TYR A 106 23.28 0.24 -2.57
CA TYR A 106 23.41 0.53 -4.00
C TYR A 106 24.46 -0.36 -4.70
N GLY A 107 25.32 -1.05 -3.96
CA GLY A 107 26.20 -2.10 -4.48
C GLY A 107 25.50 -3.44 -4.77
N ARG A 108 24.19 -3.57 -4.53
CA ARG A 108 23.41 -4.80 -4.73
C ARG A 108 22.48 -4.70 -5.93
N SER A 109 21.91 -5.85 -6.32
CA SER A 109 20.79 -5.88 -7.26
C SER A 109 19.57 -5.16 -6.68
N ILE A 110 18.85 -4.42 -7.53
CA ILE A 110 17.63 -3.70 -7.18
C ILE A 110 16.57 -4.67 -6.61
N GLY A 111 16.01 -4.34 -5.45
CA GLY A 111 14.97 -5.10 -4.76
C GLY A 111 13.57 -4.98 -5.37
N GLU A 112 12.63 -5.78 -4.85
CA GLU A 112 11.21 -5.72 -5.23
C GLU A 112 10.48 -4.71 -4.31
N PRO A 113 9.74 -3.73 -4.85
CA PRO A 113 9.16 -2.66 -4.05
C PRO A 113 8.29 -3.09 -2.86
N ALA A 114 7.40 -4.09 -3.01
CA ALA A 114 6.54 -4.53 -1.91
C ALA A 114 7.35 -5.18 -0.79
N GLN A 115 8.37 -5.97 -1.13
CA GLN A 115 9.33 -6.54 -0.19
C GLN A 115 10.08 -5.43 0.57
N GLU A 116 10.59 -4.41 -0.12
CA GLU A 116 11.34 -3.32 0.51
C GLU A 116 10.43 -2.47 1.44
N VAL A 117 9.18 -2.24 1.06
CA VAL A 117 8.18 -1.59 1.94
C VAL A 117 7.97 -2.41 3.21
N GLY A 118 7.83 -3.74 3.08
CA GLY A 118 7.73 -4.65 4.23
C GLY A 118 8.97 -4.62 5.12
N GLY A 119 10.16 -4.62 4.52
CA GLY A 119 11.44 -4.50 5.22
C GLY A 119 11.53 -3.22 6.03
N VAL A 120 11.26 -2.08 5.40
CA VAL A 120 11.21 -0.75 6.05
C VAL A 120 10.26 -0.78 7.25
N MET A 121 9.04 -1.29 7.08
CA MET A 121 8.03 -1.32 8.14
C MET A 121 8.48 -2.15 9.35
N VAL A 122 9.08 -3.31 9.11
CA VAL A 122 9.62 -4.17 10.19
C VAL A 122 10.78 -3.47 10.90
N THR A 123 11.70 -2.86 10.16
CA THR A 123 12.87 -2.18 10.76
C THR A 123 12.49 -0.91 11.51
N LEU A 124 11.50 -0.15 11.03
CA LEU A 124 10.96 1.01 11.74
C LEU A 124 10.35 0.60 13.08
N ALA A 125 9.52 -0.44 13.09
CA ALA A 125 8.95 -0.97 14.32
C ALA A 125 10.03 -1.45 15.30
N ALA A 126 11.05 -2.16 14.81
CA ALA A 126 12.18 -2.59 15.63
C ALA A 126 12.99 -1.42 16.22
N LEU A 127 13.24 -0.37 15.41
CA LEU A 127 13.92 0.84 15.87
C LEU A 127 13.10 1.55 16.96
N CYS A 128 11.79 1.69 16.76
CA CYS A 128 10.89 2.28 17.75
C CYS A 128 10.90 1.48 19.06
N LEU A 129 10.82 0.14 19.00
CA LEU A 129 10.91 -0.71 20.18
C LEU A 129 12.24 -0.52 20.93
N ALA A 130 13.36 -0.46 20.21
CA ALA A 130 14.68 -0.26 20.81
C ALA A 130 14.84 1.12 21.48
N ASN A 131 14.06 2.12 21.06
CA ASN A 131 14.06 3.47 21.61
C ASN A 131 12.83 3.76 22.50
N GLU A 132 12.06 2.74 22.86
CA GLU A 132 10.85 2.87 23.69
C GLU A 132 9.81 3.86 23.11
N LEU A 133 9.72 3.93 21.79
CA LEU A 133 8.77 4.77 21.06
C LEU A 133 7.54 3.97 20.61
N ASP A 134 6.35 4.56 20.75
CA ASP A 134 5.14 4.07 20.10
C ASP A 134 5.06 4.63 18.68
N MET A 135 5.35 3.78 17.69
CA MET A 135 5.34 4.13 16.26
C MET A 135 3.98 4.69 15.81
N HIS A 136 2.87 4.13 16.29
CA HIS A 136 1.53 4.54 15.87
C HIS A 136 1.16 5.88 16.50
N SER A 137 1.40 6.05 17.80
CA SER A 137 1.15 7.31 18.49
C SER A 137 1.97 8.47 17.91
N ALA A 138 3.23 8.22 17.56
CA ALA A 138 4.10 9.19 16.89
C ALA A 138 3.54 9.59 15.51
N ALA A 139 3.09 8.62 14.71
CA ALA A 139 2.49 8.85 13.40
C ALA A 139 1.20 9.69 13.50
N GLU A 140 0.32 9.39 14.45
CA GLU A 140 -0.92 10.16 14.68
C GLU A 140 -0.63 11.60 15.12
N THR A 141 0.31 11.76 16.05
CA THR A 141 0.73 13.08 16.55
C THR A 141 1.27 13.93 15.42
N GLU A 142 2.11 13.36 14.56
CA GLU A 142 2.70 14.08 13.43
C GLU A 142 1.64 14.42 12.37
N LEU A 143 0.76 13.47 12.01
CA LEU A 143 -0.33 13.74 11.06
C LEU A 143 -1.25 14.86 11.56
N ALA A 144 -1.63 14.85 12.84
CA ALA A 144 -2.40 15.94 13.45
C ALA A 144 -1.63 17.28 13.40
N ARG A 145 -0.31 17.25 13.67
CA ARG A 145 0.53 18.45 13.65
C ARG A 145 0.64 19.04 12.24
N ILE A 146 0.90 18.25 11.20
CA ILE A 146 1.09 18.76 9.83
C ILE A 146 -0.19 19.31 9.21
N TRP A 147 -1.36 18.85 9.66
CA TRP A 147 -2.65 19.47 9.31
C TRP A 147 -2.73 20.93 9.76
N THR A 148 -2.10 21.31 10.88
CA THR A 148 -2.04 22.71 11.32
C THR A 148 -1.09 23.59 10.48
N LYS A 149 -0.30 22.98 9.59
CA LYS A 149 0.76 23.64 8.82
C LYS A 149 0.48 23.70 7.32
N VAL A 150 -0.74 23.38 6.86
CA VAL A 150 -1.10 23.30 5.43
C VAL A 150 -0.67 24.55 4.64
N ASP A 151 -0.99 25.75 5.13
CA ASP A 151 -0.65 26.99 4.42
C ASP A 151 0.86 27.24 4.36
N GLN A 152 1.59 26.92 5.42
CA GLN A 152 3.05 27.03 5.46
C GLN A 152 3.70 26.04 4.49
N ILE A 153 3.17 24.81 4.42
CA ILE A 153 3.64 23.76 3.51
C ILE A 153 3.40 24.18 2.06
N ARG A 154 2.21 24.70 1.74
CA ARG A 154 1.90 25.24 0.40
C ARG A 154 2.81 26.40 0.02
N ALA A 155 3.05 27.34 0.93
CA ALA A 155 3.94 28.46 0.67
C ALA A 155 5.39 28.00 0.41
N LYS A 156 5.90 27.06 1.21
CA LYS A 156 7.22 26.46 0.99
C LYS A 156 7.28 25.73 -0.35
N GLN A 157 6.24 24.96 -0.69
CA GLN A 157 6.18 24.23 -1.96
C GLN A 157 6.15 25.18 -3.16
N ALA A 158 5.37 26.25 -3.10
CA ALA A 158 5.30 27.25 -4.16
C ALA A 158 6.63 28.00 -4.35
N ALA A 159 7.43 28.14 -3.29
CA ALA A 159 8.74 28.77 -3.33
C ALA A 159 9.87 27.81 -3.74
N LYS A 160 9.62 26.50 -3.85
CA LYS A 160 10.64 25.57 -4.32
C LYS A 160 10.98 25.87 -5.79
N PRO A 161 12.27 26.02 -6.13
CA PRO A 161 12.67 25.98 -7.53
C PRO A 161 12.15 24.69 -8.16
N ALA A 162 11.64 24.79 -9.39
CA ALA A 162 11.31 23.60 -10.15
C ALA A 162 12.58 22.77 -10.29
N MET A 163 12.58 21.60 -9.63
CA MET A 163 13.51 20.49 -9.80
C MET A 163 14.76 20.44 -8.89
N SER A 164 14.63 19.88 -7.67
CA SER A 164 15.64 19.00 -6.96
C SER A 164 15.37 18.90 -5.46
N PRO A 165 15.69 17.76 -4.78
CA PRO A 165 15.69 17.68 -3.32
C PRO A 165 16.71 18.63 -2.67
N LEU A 166 17.73 19.08 -3.42
CA LEU A 166 18.72 20.08 -3.01
C LEU A 166 18.66 21.30 -3.94
N PRO A 167 18.87 22.54 -3.46
CA PRO A 167 18.95 23.71 -4.34
C PRO A 167 19.93 23.49 -5.52
N GLY A 168 19.48 23.64 -6.77
CA GLY A 168 20.31 23.51 -7.98
C GLY A 168 19.52 23.15 -9.26
N VAL A 169 20.11 23.36 -10.44
CA VAL A 169 19.53 23.00 -11.75
C VAL A 169 20.10 21.65 -12.21
N TYR A 170 19.23 20.70 -12.58
CA TYR A 170 19.62 19.34 -12.98
C TYR A 170 18.98 18.98 -14.35
N PRO A 171 19.77 18.88 -15.43
CA PRO A 171 19.26 18.77 -16.80
C PRO A 171 18.71 17.39 -17.20
N ASP A 172 19.02 16.31 -16.48
CA ASP A 172 18.73 14.92 -16.93
C ASP A 172 17.48 14.28 -16.29
N ARG A 173 16.55 15.09 -15.75
CA ARG A 173 15.40 14.57 -15.01
C ARG A 173 14.26 14.15 -15.94
N HIS A 174 14.35 12.94 -16.49
CA HIS A 174 13.24 12.29 -17.17
C HIS A 174 12.32 11.64 -16.13
N ALA A 175 11.02 11.99 -16.14
CA ALA A 175 10.01 11.24 -15.40
C ALA A 175 10.10 9.77 -15.84
N GLN A 176 10.51 8.88 -14.94
CA GLN A 176 10.46 7.45 -15.24
C GLN A 176 8.99 7.08 -15.40
N PRO A 177 8.57 6.59 -16.59
CA PRO A 177 7.21 6.10 -16.74
C PRO A 177 7.00 4.97 -15.73
N ALA A 178 5.79 4.93 -15.18
CA ALA A 178 5.37 3.96 -14.20
C ALA A 178 5.42 2.53 -14.75
N THR A 179 6.60 1.91 -14.80
CA THR A 179 6.74 0.51 -15.20
C THR A 179 6.44 -0.36 -13.97
N ALA A 180 5.18 -0.76 -13.82
CA ALA A 180 4.87 -1.89 -12.96
C ALA A 180 5.43 -3.15 -13.63
N LYS A 181 6.19 -3.96 -12.90
CA LYS A 181 6.51 -5.34 -13.34
C LYS A 181 5.19 -6.13 -13.34
N VAL A 182 4.52 -6.18 -14.47
CA VAL A 182 3.36 -7.06 -14.66
C VAL A 182 3.90 -8.44 -15.01
N VAL A 183 3.63 -9.43 -14.16
CA VAL A 183 3.84 -10.84 -14.51
C VAL A 183 2.79 -11.19 -15.57
N MET A 184 3.24 -11.57 -16.76
CA MET A 184 2.33 -11.99 -17.82
C MET A 184 1.63 -13.29 -17.41
N PRO A 185 0.31 -13.39 -17.64
CA PRO A 185 -0.39 -14.66 -17.55
C PRO A 185 0.26 -15.74 -18.42
N GLU A 186 0.09 -17.02 -18.05
CA GLU A 186 0.61 -18.13 -18.83
C GLU A 186 -0.04 -18.21 -20.22
N ARG A 187 0.76 -18.64 -21.19
CA ARG A 187 0.26 -18.96 -22.54
C ARG A 187 -0.57 -20.23 -22.46
N LEU A 188 -1.63 -20.27 -23.26
CA LEU A 188 -2.43 -21.48 -23.41
C LEU A 188 -1.77 -22.38 -24.46
N ASP A 189 -1.62 -23.66 -24.12
CA ASP A 189 -1.31 -24.69 -25.10
C ASP A 189 -2.47 -24.83 -26.10
N LEU A 190 -2.14 -25.25 -27.33
CA LEU A 190 -3.17 -25.50 -28.34
C LEU A 190 -3.87 -26.83 -28.03
N PRO A 191 -5.21 -26.82 -27.85
CA PRO A 191 -5.95 -28.02 -27.52
C PRO A 191 -5.77 -29.11 -28.59
N ALA A 192 -5.59 -30.35 -28.16
CA ALA A 192 -5.52 -31.49 -29.06
C ALA A 192 -6.92 -31.82 -29.61
N ARG A 193 -7.01 -32.33 -30.84
CA ARG A 193 -8.30 -32.53 -31.51
C ARG A 193 -9.16 -33.62 -30.85
N ASP A 194 -8.51 -34.60 -30.24
CA ASP A 194 -9.10 -35.75 -29.55
C ASP A 194 -9.75 -35.38 -28.21
N GLU A 195 -9.56 -34.16 -27.72
CA GLU A 195 -10.17 -33.65 -26.48
C GLU A 195 -11.59 -33.09 -26.67
N PHE A 196 -12.12 -33.06 -27.91
CA PHE A 196 -13.40 -32.40 -28.24
C PHE A 196 -14.36 -33.32 -28.99
N GLU A 197 -15.65 -33.20 -28.66
CA GLU A 197 -16.72 -34.03 -29.24
C GLU A 197 -17.04 -33.64 -30.70
N SER A 198 -16.72 -32.40 -31.08
CA SER A 198 -16.93 -31.91 -32.46
C SER A 198 -15.78 -31.07 -32.99
N ALA A 199 -15.66 -31.02 -34.32
CA ALA A 199 -14.69 -30.17 -35.00
C ALA A 199 -14.94 -28.68 -34.73
N ASP A 200 -16.20 -28.28 -34.56
CA ASP A 200 -16.57 -26.89 -34.26
C ASP A 200 -16.14 -26.47 -32.85
N GLN A 201 -16.28 -27.37 -31.87
CA GLN A 201 -15.79 -27.15 -30.50
C GLN A 201 -14.26 -27.04 -30.46
N HIS A 202 -13.56 -27.92 -31.18
CA HIS A 202 -12.10 -27.85 -31.29
C HIS A 202 -11.65 -26.55 -31.96
N ALA A 203 -12.28 -26.15 -33.06
CA ALA A 203 -11.96 -24.92 -33.77
C ALA A 203 -12.18 -23.67 -32.90
N ALA A 204 -13.25 -23.64 -32.11
CA ALA A 204 -13.53 -22.56 -31.17
C ALA A 204 -12.45 -22.47 -30.08
N ALA A 205 -12.11 -23.59 -29.43
CA ALA A 205 -11.10 -23.63 -28.38
C ALA A 205 -9.69 -23.24 -28.89
N VAL A 206 -9.32 -23.71 -30.08
CA VAL A 206 -8.07 -23.29 -30.76
C VAL A 206 -8.09 -21.80 -31.08
N GLY A 207 -9.23 -21.26 -31.49
CA GLY A 207 -9.41 -19.83 -31.75
C GLY A 207 -9.21 -18.97 -30.49
N GLU A 208 -9.80 -19.39 -29.37
CA GLU A 208 -9.65 -18.71 -28.07
C GLU A 208 -8.19 -18.71 -27.59
N ALA A 209 -7.52 -19.87 -27.62
CA ALA A 209 -6.11 -19.97 -27.23
C ALA A 209 -5.19 -19.11 -28.10
N LYS A 210 -5.44 -19.06 -29.42
CA LYS A 210 -4.69 -18.19 -30.34
C LYS A 210 -4.92 -16.71 -30.06
N ASN A 211 -6.17 -16.31 -29.84
CA ASN A 211 -6.51 -14.91 -29.54
C ASN A 211 -5.89 -14.46 -28.22
N TRP A 212 -5.92 -15.33 -27.20
CA TRP A 212 -5.28 -15.09 -25.91
C TRP A 212 -3.76 -14.91 -26.06
N ASN A 213 -3.10 -15.84 -26.73
CA ASN A 213 -1.66 -15.79 -26.95
C ASN A 213 -1.23 -14.57 -27.79
N ALA A 214 -2.03 -14.18 -28.79
CA ALA A 214 -1.80 -12.96 -29.57
C ALA A 214 -1.97 -11.69 -28.74
N CYS A 215 -2.93 -11.66 -27.81
CA CYS A 215 -3.08 -10.56 -26.86
C CYS A 215 -1.84 -10.42 -25.98
N LEU A 216 -1.31 -11.52 -25.44
CA LEU A 216 -0.06 -11.52 -24.68
C LEU A 216 1.13 -10.99 -25.49
N ASP A 217 1.20 -11.31 -26.80
CA ASP A 217 2.25 -10.81 -27.69
C ASP A 217 2.18 -9.29 -27.89
N GLU A 218 0.99 -8.69 -27.96
CA GLU A 218 0.83 -7.22 -28.04
C GLU A 218 1.19 -6.54 -26.72
N VAL A 219 0.79 -7.10 -25.57
CA VAL A 219 1.14 -6.54 -24.26
C VAL A 219 2.65 -6.61 -24.03
N ALA A 220 3.32 -7.66 -24.50
CA ALA A 220 4.78 -7.80 -24.40
C ALA A 220 5.52 -6.67 -25.15
N LYS A 221 5.01 -6.25 -26.32
CA LYS A 221 5.61 -5.13 -27.09
C LYS A 221 5.58 -3.81 -26.32
N LEU A 222 4.52 -3.56 -25.56
CA LEU A 222 4.37 -2.36 -24.72
C LEU A 222 5.37 -2.29 -23.55
N ASN A 223 5.96 -3.42 -23.18
CA ASN A 223 6.94 -3.53 -22.10
C ASN A 223 8.41 -3.46 -22.58
N THR A 224 8.64 -3.38 -23.89
CA THR A 224 9.99 -3.22 -24.45
C THR A 224 10.34 -1.73 -24.55
N PRO A 225 11.39 -1.23 -23.87
CA PRO A 225 11.82 0.15 -24.03
C PRO A 225 12.34 0.40 -25.45
N HIS A 226 11.91 1.50 -26.07
CA HIS A 226 12.46 2.02 -27.32
C HIS A 226 13.75 2.81 -27.09
#